data_AF-A0A4R9J476-F1
#
_entry.id   AF-A0A4R9J476-F1
#
_cell.length_a   1.000
_cell.length_b   1.000
_cell.length_c   1.000
_cell.angle_alpha   90.00
_cell.angle_beta   90.00
_cell.angle_gamma   90.00
#
_symmetry.space_group_name_H-M   'P 1'
#
loop_
_entity.id
_entity.type
_entity.pdbx_description
1 polymer ?
#
loop_
_entity_poly.entity_id
_entity_poly.type
_entity_poly.pdbx_seq_one_letter_code
_entity_poly.pdbx_strand_id
1 'polypeptide(L)'
;MKRIYIVMLILLSVANCLAIDTLGLTDTYKGDVAKEKLLAAAKIGDYLTATAYFTDQGYTGSELDSYVVAQVVLVSLIDEAVFNIDESKYYKKKDVDKCAQVIQYLGVIVDYDSFTTFTTNRTCRLSPNDMFFDQNIGNSSNSGS
;
A
#
# COMPACT_ATOMS: atom_id res chain seq x y z
N MET A 1 12.14 24.31 36.72
CA MET A 1 10.80 24.58 36.14
C MET A 1 10.86 24.89 34.65
N LYS A 2 11.56 25.93 34.15
CA LYS A 2 11.60 26.26 32.70
C LYS A 2 12.02 25.11 31.77
N ARG A 3 13.01 24.29 32.16
CA ARG A 3 13.43 23.10 31.37
C ARG A 3 12.35 22.02 31.27
N ILE A 4 11.53 21.84 32.30
CA ILE A 4 10.45 20.84 32.32
C ILE A 4 9.34 21.26 31.35
N TYR A 5 8.97 22.54 31.34
CA TYR A 5 7.99 23.06 30.39
C TYR A 5 8.44 22.93 28.93
N ILE A 6 9.73 23.16 28.63
CA ILE A 6 10.27 22.99 27.27
C ILE A 6 10.21 21.52 26.83
N VAL A 7 10.63 20.59 27.70
CA VAL A 7 10.59 19.15 27.39
C VAL A 7 9.14 18.66 27.23
N MET A 8 8.23 19.12 28.07
CA MET A 8 6.81 18.76 27.99
C MET A 8 6.17 19.28 26.70
N LEU A 9 6.52 20.51 26.26
CA LEU A 9 6.00 21.11 25.04
C LEU A 9 6.51 20.40 23.77
N ILE A 10 7.76 19.91 23.80
CA ILE A 10 8.32 19.06 22.72
C ILE A 10 7.64 17.69 22.69
N LEU A 11 7.37 17.07 23.85
CA LEU A 11 6.65 15.80 23.90
C LEU A 11 5.22 15.92 23.36
N LEU A 12 4.53 17.01 23.70
CA LEU A 12 3.19 17.32 23.19
C LEU A 12 3.17 17.57 21.68
N SER A 13 4.18 18.24 21.12
CA SER A 13 4.26 18.45 19.67
C SER A 13 4.54 17.15 18.91
N VAL A 14 5.42 16.30 19.41
CA VAL A 14 5.70 14.97 18.82
C VAL A 14 4.47 14.07 18.88
N ALA A 15 3.76 14.04 20.01
CA ALA A 15 2.54 13.26 20.16
C ALA A 15 1.43 13.71 19.19
N ASN A 16 1.28 15.02 18.98
CA ASN A 16 0.31 15.56 18.02
C ASN A 16 0.67 15.22 16.57
N CYS A 17 1.96 15.24 16.20
CA CYS A 17 2.38 14.82 14.86
C CYS A 17 2.09 13.33 14.62
N LEU A 18 2.40 12.47 15.59
CA LEU A 18 2.09 11.04 15.50
C LEU A 18 0.57 10.79 15.43
N ALA A 19 -0.23 11.54 16.18
CA ALA A 19 -1.68 11.46 16.13
C ALA A 19 -2.23 11.90 14.76
N ILE A 20 -1.71 12.97 14.16
CA ILE A 20 -2.13 13.44 12.83
C ILE A 20 -1.78 12.43 11.73
N ASP A 21 -0.58 11.83 11.79
CA ASP A 21 -0.15 10.79 10.84
C ASP A 21 -0.99 9.52 10.95
N THR A 22 -1.32 9.09 12.18
CA THR A 22 -2.14 7.89 12.43
C THR A 22 -3.63 8.09 12.15
N LEU A 23 -4.18 9.28 12.44
CA LEU A 23 -5.57 9.63 12.13
C LEU A 23 -5.79 9.92 10.64
N GLY A 24 -4.71 10.00 9.85
CA GLY A 24 -4.80 10.21 8.41
C GLY A 24 -5.33 11.59 8.04
N LEU A 25 -5.07 12.60 8.86
CA LEU A 25 -5.45 14.00 8.56
C LEU A 25 -4.63 14.63 7.43
N THR A 26 -3.58 13.94 6.96
CA THR A 26 -2.79 14.31 5.78
C THR A 26 -3.22 13.52 4.56
N ASP A 27 -3.06 14.07 3.35
CA ASP A 27 -3.33 13.34 2.09
C ASP A 27 -2.16 12.43 1.68
N THR A 28 -1.33 12.02 2.63
CA THR A 28 -0.16 11.17 2.41
C THR A 28 -0.14 9.95 3.34
N TYR A 29 0.42 8.83 2.86
CA TYR A 29 0.87 7.72 3.67
C TYR A 29 2.38 7.82 3.87
N LYS A 30 2.85 7.50 5.08
CA LYS A 30 4.27 7.18 5.28
C LYS A 30 4.62 5.93 4.46
N GLY A 31 5.86 5.83 4.00
CA GLY A 31 6.32 4.83 3.05
C GLY A 31 6.14 3.39 3.51
N ASP A 32 6.32 3.12 4.81
CA ASP A 32 6.02 1.82 5.42
C ASP A 32 4.54 1.44 5.27
N VAL A 33 3.62 2.36 5.60
CA VAL A 33 2.17 2.18 5.43
C VAL A 33 1.80 2.05 3.95
N ALA A 34 2.44 2.82 3.07
CA ALA A 34 2.22 2.73 1.63
C ALA A 34 2.64 1.35 1.10
N LYS A 35 3.83 0.87 1.50
CA LYS A 35 4.34 -0.44 1.12
C LYS A 35 3.41 -1.55 1.61
N GLU A 36 2.99 -1.51 2.88
CA GLU A 36 2.05 -2.48 3.46
C GLU A 36 0.74 -2.57 2.65
N LYS A 37 0.17 -1.43 2.28
CA LYS A 37 -1.05 -1.38 1.46
C LYS A 37 -0.87 -2.02 0.09
N LEU A 38 0.25 -1.75 -0.57
CA LEU A 38 0.54 -2.34 -1.87
C LEU A 38 0.72 -3.85 -1.76
N LEU A 39 1.45 -4.34 -0.74
CA LEU A 39 1.64 -5.77 -0.49
C LEU A 39 0.34 -6.48 -0.16
N ALA A 40 -0.56 -5.84 0.59
CA ALA A 40 -1.90 -6.37 0.85
C ALA A 40 -2.71 -6.49 -0.45
N ALA A 41 -2.67 -5.47 -1.30
CA ALA A 41 -3.33 -5.50 -2.61
C ALA A 41 -2.76 -6.57 -3.54
N ALA A 42 -1.43 -6.75 -3.55
CA ALA A 42 -0.73 -7.79 -4.29
C ALA A 42 -1.20 -9.19 -3.87
N LYS A 43 -1.17 -9.49 -2.56
CA LYS A 43 -1.68 -10.75 -2.02
C LYS A 43 -3.11 -11.08 -2.46
N ILE A 44 -3.98 -10.07 -2.47
CA ILE A 44 -5.37 -10.25 -2.93
C ILE A 44 -5.40 -10.55 -4.43
N GLY A 45 -4.68 -9.77 -5.24
CA GLY A 45 -4.60 -9.98 -6.68
C GLY A 45 -4.03 -11.35 -7.05
N ASP A 46 -2.94 -11.75 -6.41
CA ASP A 46 -2.28 -13.04 -6.64
C ASP A 46 -3.16 -14.21 -6.20
N TYR A 47 -3.87 -14.07 -5.07
CA TYR A 47 -4.83 -15.07 -4.63
C TYR A 47 -5.93 -15.27 -5.67
N LEU A 48 -6.53 -14.19 -6.17
CA LEU A 48 -7.59 -14.27 -7.17
C LEU A 48 -7.08 -14.86 -8.50
N THR A 49 -5.89 -14.44 -8.93
CA THR A 49 -5.26 -14.91 -10.18
C THR A 49 -4.90 -16.39 -10.08
N ALA A 50 -4.24 -16.81 -8.99
CA ALA A 50 -3.90 -18.21 -8.74
C ALA A 50 -5.15 -19.08 -8.62
N THR A 51 -6.19 -18.60 -7.91
CA THR A 51 -7.47 -19.32 -7.80
C THR A 51 -8.08 -19.56 -9.18
N ALA A 52 -8.16 -18.52 -10.02
CA ALA A 52 -8.67 -18.64 -11.37
C ALA A 52 -7.85 -19.62 -12.22
N TYR A 53 -6.52 -19.49 -12.19
CA TYR A 53 -5.58 -20.31 -12.95
C TYR A 53 -5.64 -21.80 -12.59
N PHE A 54 -5.65 -22.15 -11.30
CA PHE A 54 -5.72 -23.55 -10.86
C PHE A 54 -7.12 -24.13 -11.01
N THR A 55 -8.17 -23.32 -10.87
CA THR A 55 -9.55 -23.77 -11.15
C THR A 55 -9.72 -24.14 -12.62
N ASP A 56 -9.16 -23.35 -13.55
CA ASP A 56 -9.19 -23.65 -15.00
C ASP A 56 -8.48 -24.97 -15.34
N GLN A 57 -7.47 -25.34 -14.56
CA GLN A 57 -6.79 -26.65 -14.65
C GLN A 57 -7.57 -27.81 -14.02
N GLY A 58 -8.74 -27.55 -13.42
CA GLY A 58 -9.61 -28.56 -12.82
C GLY A 58 -9.31 -28.88 -11.35
N TYR A 59 -8.43 -28.13 -10.69
CA TYR A 59 -8.20 -28.30 -9.25
C TYR A 59 -9.40 -27.79 -8.45
N THR A 60 -9.77 -28.51 -7.39
CA THR A 60 -10.88 -28.15 -6.50
C THR A 60 -10.58 -28.52 -5.05
N GLY A 61 -11.36 -27.97 -4.11
CA GLY A 61 -11.27 -28.30 -2.69
C GLY A 61 -9.89 -28.04 -2.08
N SER A 62 -9.45 -28.92 -1.19
CA SER A 62 -8.19 -28.75 -0.44
C SER A 62 -6.93 -28.72 -1.30
N GLU A 63 -6.97 -29.37 -2.47
CA GLU A 63 -5.85 -29.37 -3.41
C GLU A 63 -5.69 -27.98 -4.04
N LEU A 64 -6.79 -27.38 -4.51
CA LEU A 64 -6.82 -25.99 -4.98
C LEU A 64 -6.29 -25.03 -3.92
N ASP A 65 -6.80 -25.12 -2.69
CA ASP A 65 -6.38 -24.25 -1.58
C ASP A 65 -4.87 -24.35 -1.33
N SER A 66 -4.32 -25.57 -1.38
CA SER A 66 -2.89 -25.80 -1.16
C SER A 66 -2.01 -25.15 -2.23
N TYR A 67 -2.40 -25.30 -3.51
CA TYR A 67 -1.67 -24.68 -4.62
C TYR A 67 -1.75 -23.16 -4.60
N VAL A 68 -2.95 -22.61 -4.36
CA VAL A 68 -3.16 -21.16 -4.27
C VAL A 68 -2.31 -20.57 -3.15
N VAL A 69 -2.33 -21.17 -1.95
CA VAL A 69 -1.53 -20.67 -0.82
C VAL A 69 -0.03 -20.75 -1.12
N ALA A 70 0.44 -21.86 -1.69
CA ALA A 70 1.86 -22.00 -2.05
C ALA A 70 2.31 -20.93 -3.06
N GLN A 71 1.48 -20.65 -4.08
CA GLN A 71 1.73 -19.62 -5.09
C GLN A 71 1.76 -18.23 -4.45
N VAL A 72 0.74 -17.87 -3.64
CA VAL A 72 0.63 -16.55 -3.00
C VAL A 72 1.80 -16.30 -2.05
N VAL A 73 2.24 -17.31 -1.30
CA VAL A 73 3.42 -17.18 -0.42
C VAL A 73 4.68 -16.88 -1.23
N LEU A 74 4.90 -17.59 -2.34
CA LEU A 74 6.07 -17.38 -3.19
C LEU A 74 6.06 -15.97 -3.81
N VAL A 75 4.94 -15.55 -4.38
CA VAL A 75 4.84 -14.24 -5.05
C VAL A 75 4.92 -13.10 -4.04
N SER A 76 4.32 -13.24 -2.85
CA SER A 76 4.44 -12.25 -1.77
C SER A 76 5.90 -11.93 -1.38
N LEU A 77 6.79 -12.94 -1.42
CA LEU A 77 8.21 -12.73 -1.14
C LEU A 77 8.90 -11.95 -2.25
N ILE A 78 8.48 -12.15 -3.50
CA ILE A 78 8.97 -11.39 -4.65
C ILE A 78 8.48 -9.95 -4.55
N ASP A 79 7.21 -9.73 -4.25
CA ASP A 79 6.65 -8.38 -4.10
C ASP A 79 7.34 -7.59 -2.99
N GLU A 80 7.61 -8.22 -1.83
CA GLU A 80 8.35 -7.60 -0.73
C GLU A 80 9.73 -7.08 -1.17
N ALA A 81 10.39 -7.83 -2.07
CA ALA A 81 11.71 -7.49 -2.59
C ALA A 81 11.65 -6.48 -3.77
N VAL A 82 10.60 -6.51 -4.58
CA VAL A 82 10.47 -5.70 -5.80
C VAL A 82 9.78 -4.35 -5.55
N PHE A 83 8.89 -4.27 -4.56
CA PHE A 83 8.14 -3.05 -4.26
C PHE A 83 9.07 -2.01 -3.62
N ASN A 84 9.77 -1.28 -4.50
CA ASN A 84 10.78 -0.30 -4.16
C ASN A 84 10.15 1.01 -3.64
N ILE A 85 9.59 0.93 -2.44
CA ILE A 85 9.03 2.06 -1.69
C ILE A 85 10.02 2.46 -0.61
N ASP A 86 10.38 3.74 -0.58
CA ASP A 86 11.25 4.30 0.45
C ASP A 86 10.43 4.53 1.72
N GLU A 87 10.59 3.65 2.70
CA GLU A 87 9.84 3.65 3.97
C GLU A 87 10.04 4.94 4.79
N SER A 88 11.11 5.70 4.52
CA SER A 88 11.41 6.96 5.20
C SER A 88 10.66 8.17 4.63
N LYS A 89 10.00 8.00 3.47
CA LYS A 89 9.33 9.10 2.75
C LYS A 89 7.81 9.02 2.84
N TYR A 90 7.14 10.02 2.30
CA TYR A 90 5.68 10.13 2.26
C TYR A 90 5.18 10.06 0.82
N TYR A 91 4.05 9.42 0.60
CA TYR A 91 3.45 9.19 -0.71
C TYR A 91 1.99 9.62 -0.69
N LYS A 92 1.49 10.25 -1.75
CA LYS A 92 0.10 10.69 -1.81
C LYS A 92 -0.84 9.49 -1.71
N LYS A 93 -1.82 9.55 -0.79
CA LYS A 93 -2.79 8.47 -0.56
C LYS A 93 -3.49 8.07 -1.85
N LYS A 94 -3.98 9.06 -2.60
CA LYS A 94 -4.64 8.86 -3.90
C LYS A 94 -3.79 8.07 -4.89
N ASP A 95 -2.48 8.28 -4.93
CA ASP A 95 -1.59 7.60 -5.87
C ASP A 95 -1.32 6.17 -5.40
N VAL A 96 -1.07 5.98 -4.11
CA VAL A 96 -0.92 4.65 -3.48
C VAL A 96 -2.19 3.81 -3.68
N ASP A 97 -3.36 4.36 -3.35
CA ASP A 97 -4.64 3.67 -3.44
C ASP A 97 -4.99 3.29 -4.88
N LYS A 98 -4.70 4.18 -5.84
CA LYS A 98 -4.86 3.85 -7.27
C LYS A 98 -3.92 2.74 -7.72
N CYS A 99 -2.66 2.77 -7.30
CA CYS A 99 -1.73 1.69 -7.62
C CYS A 99 -2.19 0.37 -6.98
N ALA A 100 -2.58 0.37 -5.70
CA ALA A 100 -3.14 -0.78 -5.00
C ALA A 100 -4.34 -1.38 -5.75
N GLN A 101 -5.29 -0.53 -6.17
CA GLN A 101 -6.45 -0.98 -6.94
C GLN A 101 -6.03 -1.65 -8.26
N VAL A 102 -5.06 -1.06 -8.97
CA VAL A 102 -4.55 -1.61 -10.23
C VAL A 102 -3.88 -2.97 -10.01
N ILE A 103 -3.02 -3.11 -9.00
CA ILE A 103 -2.37 -4.38 -8.63
C ILE A 103 -3.42 -5.45 -8.32
N GLN A 104 -4.42 -5.10 -7.51
CA GLN A 104 -5.44 -6.03 -7.04
C GLN A 104 -6.28 -6.62 -8.17
N TYR A 105 -6.61 -5.82 -9.20
CA TYR A 105 -7.58 -6.23 -10.23
C TYR A 105 -6.95 -6.61 -11.57
N LEU A 106 -5.80 -6.07 -11.94
CA LEU A 106 -5.24 -6.37 -13.27
C LEU A 106 -4.80 -7.82 -13.40
N GLY A 107 -4.31 -8.46 -12.34
CA GLY A 107 -3.88 -9.85 -12.46
C GLY A 107 -4.96 -10.81 -12.91
N VAL A 108 -6.20 -10.59 -12.46
CA VAL A 108 -7.34 -11.41 -12.87
C VAL A 108 -7.79 -11.09 -14.30
N ILE A 109 -7.68 -9.84 -14.75
CA ILE A 109 -8.23 -9.39 -16.03
C ILE A 109 -7.29 -9.69 -17.20
N VAL A 110 -5.98 -9.51 -17.00
CA VAL A 110 -4.97 -9.60 -18.06
C VAL A 110 -3.92 -10.69 -17.80
N ASP A 111 -4.10 -11.51 -16.77
CA ASP A 111 -3.19 -12.60 -16.38
C ASP A 111 -1.76 -12.11 -16.11
N TYR A 112 -1.64 -10.96 -15.42
CA TYR A 112 -0.36 -10.40 -14.99
C TYR A 112 -0.18 -10.55 -13.49
N ASP A 113 0.97 -11.09 -13.06
CA ASP A 113 1.29 -11.10 -11.64
C ASP A 113 1.39 -9.67 -11.04
N SER A 114 1.28 -9.61 -9.73
CA SER A 114 1.34 -8.39 -8.93
C SER A 114 2.64 -7.60 -9.15
N PHE A 115 3.80 -8.27 -9.21
CA PHE A 115 5.09 -7.61 -9.43
C PHE A 115 5.21 -7.00 -10.83
N THR A 116 4.77 -7.71 -11.88
CA THR A 116 4.76 -7.20 -13.26
C THR A 116 3.82 -6.02 -13.34
N THR A 117 2.65 -6.11 -12.72
CA THR A 117 1.70 -5.01 -12.65
C THR A 117 2.31 -3.78 -11.96
N PHE A 118 2.96 -3.96 -10.81
CA PHE A 118 3.60 -2.88 -10.07
C PHE A 118 4.72 -2.20 -10.88
N THR A 119 5.59 -2.99 -11.50
CA THR A 119 6.77 -2.48 -12.21
C THR A 119 6.46 -1.83 -13.56
N THR A 120 5.44 -2.31 -14.26
CA THR A 120 5.12 -1.86 -15.63
C THR A 120 4.01 -0.80 -15.67
N ASN A 121 3.08 -0.81 -14.71
CA ASN A 121 1.94 0.10 -14.75
C ASN A 121 2.33 1.52 -14.34
N ARG A 122 1.98 2.50 -15.18
CA ARG A 122 2.28 3.91 -14.91
C ARG A 122 1.61 4.45 -13.64
N THR A 123 0.48 3.88 -13.24
CA THR A 123 -0.23 4.23 -12.01
C THR A 123 0.60 3.90 -10.76
N CYS A 124 1.51 2.93 -10.87
CA CYS A 124 2.41 2.51 -9.79
C CYS A 124 3.77 3.22 -9.79
N ARG A 125 3.96 4.23 -10.65
CA ARG A 125 5.15 5.12 -10.59
C ARG A 125 4.99 6.14 -9.47
N LEU A 126 5.07 5.65 -8.24
CA LEU A 126 4.90 6.46 -7.04
C LEU A 126 6.10 7.40 -6.86
N SER A 127 5.82 8.70 -6.82
CA SER A 127 6.82 9.71 -6.47
C SER A 127 6.70 10.05 -5.00
N PRO A 128 7.81 10.09 -4.25
CA PRO A 128 7.80 10.67 -2.92
C PRO A 128 7.35 12.13 -2.96
N ASN A 129 6.63 12.53 -1.92
CA ASN A 129 6.25 13.90 -1.65
C ASN A 129 7.11 14.37 -0.48
N ASP A 130 8.03 15.32 -0.71
CA ASP A 130 8.99 15.78 0.30
C ASP A 130 8.34 16.61 1.43
N MET A 131 7.01 16.80 1.38
CA MET A 131 6.28 17.64 2.33
C MET A 131 5.62 16.78 3.42
N PHE A 132 6.24 16.79 4.60
CA PHE A 132 5.64 16.33 5.86
C PHE A 132 4.35 17.11 6.23
N PHE A 133 4.21 18.32 5.71
CA PHE A 133 3.04 19.18 5.92
C PHE A 133 2.39 19.46 4.57
N ASP A 134 1.28 18.78 4.30
CA ASP A 134 0.40 19.18 3.23
C ASP A 134 -0.16 20.58 3.56
N GLN A 135 -0.01 21.53 2.64
CA GLN A 135 -0.62 22.86 2.76
C GLN A 135 -2.16 22.78 2.71
N ASN A 136 -2.71 21.62 2.37
CA ASN A 136 -4.13 21.31 2.36
C ASN A 136 -4.61 20.52 3.59
N ILE A 137 -3.88 20.50 4.71
CA ILE A 137 -4.42 19.99 5.99
C ILE A 137 -5.76 20.70 6.28
N GLY A 138 -6.88 19.96 6.17
CA GLY A 138 -8.24 20.47 6.32
C GLY A 138 -9.05 20.65 5.02
N ASN A 139 -8.42 20.58 3.85
CA ASN A 139 -9.09 20.57 2.54
C ASN A 139 -9.34 19.13 2.07
N SER A 140 -9.95 18.30 2.92
CA SER A 140 -10.62 17.08 2.48
C SER A 140 -11.76 17.48 1.54
N SER A 141 -11.44 17.77 0.28
CA SER A 141 -12.43 17.95 -0.78
C SER A 141 -13.07 16.61 -1.04
N ASN A 142 -14.17 16.41 -0.32
CA ASN A 142 -15.25 15.53 -0.65
C ASN A 142 -15.83 15.99 -2.00
N SER A 143 -15.14 15.74 -3.10
CA SER A 143 -15.69 15.93 -4.44
C SER A 143 -16.04 14.56 -5.00
N GLY A 144 -17.18 14.05 -4.52
CA GLY A 144 -17.97 13.10 -5.29
C GLY A 144 -18.42 13.79 -6.58
N SER A 145 -18.21 13.11 -7.69
CA SER A 145 -18.97 13.22 -8.94
C SER A 145 -18.82 11.90 -9.66
#